data_AF-A0A1Q7E812-F1
#
_entry.id   AF-A0A1Q7E812-F1
#
_cell.length_a   1.000
_cell.length_b   1.000
_cell.length_c   1.000
_cell.angle_alpha   90.00
_cell.angle_beta   90.00
_cell.angle_gamma   90.00
#
_symmetry.space_group_name_H-M   'P 1'
#
loop_
_entity.id
_entity.type
_entity.pdbx_description
1 polymer ?
#
loop_
_entity_poly.entity_id
_entity_poly.type
_entity_poly.pdbx_seq_one_letter_code
_entity_poly.pdbx_strand_id
1 'polypeptide(L)'
;MRGYCIILTATALGACAQGRSDPASPESSVSNAPLSASSWGPETPPFNNEIILRDVTGNGGFGHVKFRQPNDADRIVYLDTWVRDLEPNTTYQLQRATDVNVNDDCTGTNWLTLGKGAVAQSITTDSRGTGREALFRNLGTTAIGSTFDIHFRFIEASSHAVVLESGCYQFVVTQ
;
A
#
# COMPACT_ATOMS: atom_id res chain seq x y z
N MET A 1 58.48 -3.99 -67.67
CA MET A 1 57.99 -2.97 -68.62
C MET A 1 56.48 -2.88 -68.48
N ARG A 2 55.93 -1.66 -68.38
CA ARG A 2 54.50 -1.28 -68.44
C ARG A 2 53.66 -1.74 -67.24
N GLY A 3 52.80 -0.92 -66.62
CA GLY A 3 52.33 0.41 -66.96
C GLY A 3 51.49 1.05 -65.84
N TYR A 4 51.32 2.35 -65.99
CA TYR A 4 50.59 3.35 -65.21
C TYR A 4 49.09 3.10 -64.99
N CYS A 5 48.50 3.75 -63.98
CA CYS A 5 47.50 4.85 -64.07
C CYS A 5 46.69 4.91 -62.76
N ILE A 6 46.79 5.94 -61.92
CA ILE A 6 46.26 7.33 -62.02
C ILE A 6 44.73 7.43 -61.87
N ILE A 7 44.35 7.89 -60.66
CA ILE A 7 43.41 8.96 -60.25
C ILE A 7 41.95 8.96 -60.76
N LEU A 8 40.98 9.14 -59.84
CA LEU A 8 40.12 10.34 -59.63
C LEU A 8 38.73 10.00 -59.06
N THR A 9 38.48 10.62 -57.90
CA THR A 9 37.25 11.30 -57.44
C THR A 9 35.87 10.83 -57.93
N ALA A 10 34.95 10.65 -56.98
CA ALA A 10 33.82 11.56 -56.74
C ALA A 10 32.77 10.87 -55.86
N THR A 11 32.15 11.59 -54.92
CA THR A 11 30.76 12.05 -55.05
C THR A 11 30.27 12.62 -53.72
N ALA A 12 29.65 13.81 -53.82
CA ALA A 12 29.01 14.53 -52.75
C ALA A 12 27.75 13.80 -52.28
N LEU A 13 27.56 13.68 -50.97
CA LEU A 13 26.26 13.32 -50.40
C LEU A 13 25.44 14.61 -50.24
N GLY A 14 24.38 14.68 -51.04
CA GLY A 14 23.40 15.76 -51.03
C GLY A 14 22.58 15.77 -49.74
N ALA A 15 22.29 16.98 -49.28
CA ALA A 15 21.30 17.26 -48.25
C ALA A 15 19.90 17.12 -48.86
N CYS A 16 19.08 16.24 -48.30
CA CYS A 16 17.63 16.26 -48.49
C CYS A 16 17.00 16.62 -47.15
N ALA A 17 16.56 17.87 -47.02
CA ALA A 17 15.58 18.28 -46.02
C ALA A 17 14.18 18.01 -46.60
N GLN A 18 13.47 17.02 -46.07
CA GLN A 18 12.09 16.74 -46.45
C GLN A 18 11.18 16.93 -45.24
N GLY A 19 10.11 17.70 -45.46
CA GLY A 19 9.24 18.36 -44.49
C GLY A 19 8.81 17.55 -43.28
N ARG A 20 8.98 18.17 -42.10
CA ARG A 20 8.25 17.79 -40.90
C ARG A 20 6.87 18.43 -41.01
N SER A 21 5.89 17.66 -41.45
CA SER A 21 4.49 17.99 -41.13
C SER A 21 4.34 17.79 -39.63
N ASP A 22 4.14 18.87 -38.90
CA ASP A 22 3.83 18.79 -37.47
C ASP A 22 2.55 17.97 -37.28
N PRO A 23 2.51 16.99 -36.37
CA PRO A 23 1.27 16.32 -36.03
C PRO A 23 0.37 17.35 -35.34
N ALA A 24 -0.67 17.79 -36.03
CA ALA A 24 -1.78 18.51 -35.41
C ALA A 24 -2.40 17.57 -34.35
N SER A 25 -2.38 18.01 -33.09
CA SER A 25 -3.09 17.31 -32.02
C SER A 25 -4.59 17.30 -32.32
N PRO A 26 -5.33 16.21 -32.04
CA PRO A 26 -6.77 16.26 -32.15
C PRO A 26 -7.31 17.32 -31.18
N GLU A 27 -8.03 18.30 -31.71
CA GLU A 27 -8.78 19.27 -30.94
C GLU A 27 -9.85 18.52 -30.15
N SER A 28 -9.52 18.20 -28.90
CA SER A 28 -10.47 17.65 -27.94
C SER A 28 -11.42 18.79 -27.59
N SER A 29 -12.63 18.75 -28.15
CA SER A 29 -13.72 19.63 -27.77
C SER A 29 -13.91 19.47 -26.27
N VAL A 30 -13.46 20.46 -25.49
CA VAL A 30 -13.65 20.48 -24.03
C VAL A 30 -15.14 20.67 -23.79
N SER A 31 -15.85 19.55 -23.75
CA SER A 31 -17.16 19.51 -23.12
C SER A 31 -16.88 19.77 -21.64
N ASN A 32 -17.17 20.99 -21.19
CA ASN A 32 -17.25 21.37 -19.78
C ASN A 32 -18.39 20.57 -19.13
N ALA A 33 -18.21 19.26 -18.99
CA ALA A 33 -18.94 18.49 -18.01
C ALA A 33 -18.41 18.95 -16.66
N PRO A 34 -19.26 19.41 -15.71
CA PRO A 34 -18.79 19.66 -14.36
C PRO A 34 -18.25 18.32 -13.84
N LEU A 35 -16.93 18.27 -13.61
CA LEU A 35 -16.34 17.29 -12.72
C LEU A 35 -17.11 17.45 -11.42
N SER A 36 -18.02 16.52 -11.14
CA SER A 36 -18.62 16.40 -9.83
C SER A 36 -17.49 15.95 -8.91
N ALA A 37 -16.73 16.92 -8.41
CA ALA A 37 -16.09 16.80 -7.12
C ALA A 37 -17.25 16.53 -6.17
N SER A 38 -17.44 15.25 -5.88
CA SER A 38 -18.42 14.81 -4.94
C SER A 38 -18.15 15.57 -3.63
N SER A 39 -19.22 16.07 -3.00
CA SER A 39 -19.18 17.12 -1.95
C SER A 39 -18.57 16.66 -0.63
N TRP A 40 -17.71 15.65 -0.67
CA TRP A 40 -17.09 15.03 0.47
C TRP A 40 -16.05 16.00 1.03
N GLY A 41 -16.17 16.25 2.34
CA GLY A 41 -15.24 17.10 3.07
C GLY A 41 -13.80 16.67 2.85
N PRO A 42 -12.83 17.58 3.10
CA PRO A 42 -11.45 17.31 2.78
C PRO A 42 -10.99 16.03 3.46
N GLU A 43 -10.44 15.13 2.65
CA GLU A 43 -9.71 13.92 3.02
C GLU A 43 -8.45 14.27 3.86
N THR A 44 -8.65 14.95 4.98
CA THR A 44 -7.58 15.47 5.83
C THR A 44 -7.05 14.34 6.73
N PRO A 45 -5.77 13.95 6.61
CA PRO A 45 -5.14 12.86 7.38
C PRO A 45 -5.39 12.92 8.90
N PRO A 46 -5.29 11.80 9.63
CA PRO A 46 -4.77 10.49 9.23
C PRO A 46 -5.85 9.38 9.31
N PHE A 47 -6.64 9.17 8.25
CA PHE A 47 -7.62 8.07 8.20
C PHE A 47 -7.25 6.96 7.21
N ASN A 48 -6.04 6.99 6.64
CA ASN A 48 -5.51 5.98 5.72
C ASN A 48 -4.03 5.74 6.00
N ASN A 49 -3.69 4.62 6.64
CA ASN A 49 -2.30 4.29 7.02
C ASN A 49 -1.72 3.18 6.15
N GLU A 50 -0.44 3.30 5.79
CA GLU A 50 0.36 2.22 5.21
C GLU A 50 1.24 1.63 6.33
N ILE A 51 0.75 0.57 6.94
CA ILE A 51 1.41 -0.04 8.08
C ILE A 51 2.51 -0.96 7.58
N ILE A 52 3.74 -0.66 7.99
CA ILE A 52 4.92 -1.46 7.65
C ILE A 52 5.29 -2.27 8.89
N LEU A 53 5.35 -3.58 8.74
CA LEU A 53 5.77 -4.51 9.79
C LEU A 53 7.13 -5.10 9.44
N ARG A 54 8.06 -5.00 10.38
CA ARG A 54 9.44 -5.46 10.25
C ARG A 54 9.64 -6.69 11.12
N ASP A 55 10.49 -7.58 10.65
CA ASP A 55 10.88 -8.77 11.38
C ASP A 55 11.55 -8.43 12.72
N VAL A 56 11.12 -9.11 13.79
CA VAL A 56 11.70 -8.97 15.13
C VAL A 56 12.57 -10.16 15.54
N THR A 57 12.65 -11.17 14.68
CA THR A 57 13.40 -12.41 14.90
C THR A 57 14.79 -12.42 14.26
N GLY A 58 15.05 -11.50 13.34
CA GLY A 58 16.25 -11.43 12.50
C GLY A 58 16.17 -12.21 11.19
N ASN A 59 15.02 -12.80 10.83
CA ASN A 59 14.86 -13.67 9.67
C ASN A 59 14.56 -12.92 8.35
N GLY A 60 14.32 -11.61 8.43
CA GLY A 60 14.12 -10.75 7.25
C GLY A 60 12.69 -10.72 6.71
N GLY A 61 11.72 -11.26 7.45
CA GLY A 61 10.30 -11.17 7.15
C GLY A 61 9.80 -9.73 6.96
N PHE A 62 8.73 -9.59 6.18
CA PHE A 62 8.12 -8.29 5.93
C PHE A 62 6.60 -8.39 5.85
N GLY A 63 5.93 -7.42 6.47
CA GLY A 63 4.48 -7.27 6.41
C GLY A 63 4.05 -5.87 5.97
N HIS A 64 2.92 -5.82 5.28
CA HIS A 64 2.25 -4.59 4.89
C HIS A 64 0.76 -4.70 5.15
N VAL A 65 0.17 -3.68 5.75
CA VAL A 65 -1.28 -3.57 5.90
C VAL A 65 -1.73 -2.21 5.36
N LYS A 66 -2.55 -2.24 4.31
CA LYS A 66 -3.26 -1.04 3.86
C LYS A 66 -4.47 -0.86 4.75
N PHE A 67 -4.39 0.08 5.69
CA PHE A 67 -5.46 0.39 6.63
C PHE A 67 -6.28 1.56 6.09
N ARG A 68 -7.55 1.31 5.75
CA ARG A 68 -8.40 2.27 5.03
C ARG A 68 -9.78 2.36 5.64
N GLN A 69 -10.19 3.57 6.01
CA GLN A 69 -11.58 3.87 6.38
C GLN A 69 -12.22 4.70 5.26
N PRO A 70 -13.04 4.13 4.37
CA PRO A 70 -13.88 4.92 3.50
C PRO A 70 -14.90 5.72 4.31
N ASN A 71 -15.44 6.79 3.70
CA ASN A 71 -16.56 7.53 4.27
C ASN A 71 -17.84 6.70 4.07
N ASP A 72 -18.31 6.07 5.16
CA ASP A 72 -19.44 5.18 5.17
C ASP A 72 -20.16 5.19 6.53
N ALA A 73 -21.49 5.03 6.52
CA ALA A 73 -22.30 5.13 7.73
C ALA A 73 -21.97 4.06 8.79
N ASP A 74 -21.44 2.91 8.36
CA ASP A 74 -21.14 1.75 9.20
C ASP A 74 -19.73 1.84 9.83
N ARG A 75 -18.90 2.80 9.40
CA ARG A 75 -17.51 3.03 9.82
C ARG A 75 -16.68 1.76 9.73
N ILE A 76 -16.69 1.12 8.55
CA ILE A 76 -15.92 -0.10 8.33
C ILE A 76 -14.50 0.26 7.92
N VAL A 77 -13.54 -0.18 8.71
CA VAL A 77 -12.14 -0.14 8.31
C VAL A 77 -11.78 -1.42 7.59
N TYR A 78 -11.20 -1.29 6.40
CA TYR A 78 -10.65 -2.38 5.62
C TYR A 78 -9.14 -2.47 5.82
N LEU A 79 -8.64 -3.71 5.85
CA LEU A 79 -7.22 -4.01 6.02
C LEU A 79 -6.79 -5.01 4.94
N ASP A 80 -6.17 -4.51 3.87
CA ASP A 80 -5.53 -5.39 2.89
C ASP A 80 -4.16 -5.79 3.41
N THR A 81 -4.05 -7.05 3.82
CA THR A 81 -2.89 -7.56 4.51
C THR A 81 -2.05 -8.43 3.59
N TRP A 82 -0.75 -8.18 3.56
CA TRP A 82 0.22 -8.96 2.80
C TRP A 82 1.49 -9.17 3.61
N VAL A 83 2.03 -10.39 3.57
CA VAL A 83 3.31 -10.75 4.15
C VAL A 83 4.15 -11.50 3.14
N ARG A 84 5.47 -11.46 3.34
CA ARG A 84 6.45 -12.24 2.59
C ARG A 84 7.64 -12.58 3.45
N ASP A 85 8.45 -13.50 2.96
CA ASP A 85 9.71 -13.91 3.59
C ASP A 85 9.52 -14.40 5.04
N LEU A 86 8.31 -14.93 5.35
CA LEU A 86 8.00 -15.65 6.58
C LEU A 86 8.18 -17.15 6.38
N GLU A 87 8.09 -17.94 7.46
CA GLU A 87 8.15 -19.40 7.34
C GLU A 87 7.08 -19.91 6.35
N PRO A 88 7.45 -20.73 5.34
CA PRO A 88 6.51 -21.27 4.37
C PRO A 88 5.43 -22.17 4.99
N ASN A 89 4.25 -22.22 4.36
CA ASN A 89 3.13 -23.08 4.78
C ASN A 89 2.74 -22.96 6.27
N THR A 90 2.96 -21.77 6.85
CA THR A 90 2.78 -21.52 8.28
C THR A 90 1.62 -20.56 8.47
N THR A 91 0.83 -20.82 9.52
CA THR A 91 -0.36 -20.04 9.84
C THR A 91 -0.04 -18.96 10.85
N TYR A 92 -0.41 -17.73 10.51
CA TYR A 92 -0.22 -16.55 11.34
C TYR A 92 -1.54 -15.84 11.63
N GLN A 93 -1.51 -14.92 12.59
CA GLN A 93 -2.60 -14.01 12.91
C GLN A 93 -2.08 -12.58 13.01
N LEU A 94 -2.82 -11.64 12.42
CA LEU A 94 -2.58 -10.21 12.61
C LEU A 94 -3.28 -9.76 13.89
N GLN A 95 -2.55 -9.05 14.75
CA GLN A 95 -3.10 -8.38 15.92
C GLN A 95 -2.88 -6.88 15.84
N ARG A 96 -3.75 -6.12 16.50
CA ARG A 96 -3.54 -4.70 16.79
C ARG A 96 -3.68 -4.42 18.28
N ALA A 97 -3.00 -3.41 18.78
CA ALA A 97 -3.31 -2.76 20.05
C ALA A 97 -3.44 -1.25 19.83
N THR A 98 -4.14 -0.58 20.74
CA THR A 98 -4.43 0.86 20.63
C THR A 98 -4.15 1.57 21.94
N ASP A 99 -3.62 2.78 21.86
CA ASP A 99 -3.36 3.65 23.01
C ASP A 99 -4.17 4.94 22.86
N VAL A 100 -4.91 5.30 23.92
CA VAL A 100 -5.73 6.51 23.93
C VAL A 100 -4.92 7.75 24.32
N ASN A 101 -3.71 7.57 24.86
CA ASN A 101 -2.78 8.66 25.08
C ASN A 101 -2.07 8.96 23.77
N VAL A 102 -2.60 9.90 23.00
CA VAL A 102 -2.07 10.24 21.67
C VAL A 102 -0.75 11.01 21.83
N ASN A 103 0.37 10.29 21.78
CA ASN A 103 1.71 10.81 22.01
C ASN A 103 2.79 10.16 21.11
N ASP A 104 2.37 9.37 20.11
CA ASP A 104 3.21 8.61 19.18
C ASP A 104 4.07 7.51 19.85
N ASP A 105 3.78 7.14 21.09
CA ASP A 105 4.46 6.11 21.87
C ASP A 105 3.48 4.99 22.22
N CYS A 106 3.09 4.19 21.23
CA CYS A 106 2.09 3.12 21.34
C CYS A 106 2.37 2.13 22.49
N THR A 107 1.93 2.47 23.71
CA THR A 107 2.12 1.65 24.92
C THR A 107 0.95 0.68 25.17
N GLY A 108 -0.08 0.73 24.33
CA GLY A 108 -1.24 -0.15 24.39
C GLY A 108 -0.85 -1.63 24.39
N THR A 109 -1.43 -2.41 25.31
CA THR A 109 -1.21 -3.88 25.42
C THR A 109 -2.49 -4.68 25.20
N ASN A 110 -3.57 -4.00 24.82
CA ASN A 110 -4.90 -4.54 24.54
C ASN A 110 -4.97 -5.25 23.16
N TRP A 111 -4.08 -6.22 22.95
CA TRP A 111 -3.95 -6.93 21.69
C TRP A 111 -5.25 -7.65 21.29
N LEU A 112 -5.78 -7.27 20.14
CA LEU A 112 -6.96 -7.88 19.51
C LEU A 112 -6.53 -8.58 18.23
N THR A 113 -6.83 -9.87 18.11
CA THR A 113 -6.68 -10.60 16.84
C THR A 113 -7.71 -10.09 15.82
N LEU A 114 -7.21 -9.68 14.66
CA LEU A 114 -8.00 -9.15 13.56
C LEU A 114 -8.55 -10.26 12.67
N GLY A 115 -9.54 -9.91 11.86
CA GLY A 115 -10.37 -10.90 11.22
C GLY A 115 -11.41 -10.35 10.26
N LYS A 116 -12.41 -11.17 9.96
CA LYS A 116 -13.60 -10.77 9.20
C LYS A 116 -14.64 -10.25 10.18
N GLY A 117 -14.51 -8.97 10.54
CA GLY A 117 -15.27 -8.40 11.63
C GLY A 117 -14.80 -8.97 12.97
N ALA A 118 -15.73 -9.51 13.76
CA ALA A 118 -15.41 -10.04 15.10
C ALA A 118 -14.85 -11.46 15.08
N VAL A 119 -14.85 -12.12 13.93
CA VAL A 119 -14.35 -13.48 13.76
C VAL A 119 -12.88 -13.40 13.35
N ALA A 120 -11.99 -13.90 14.22
CA ALA A 120 -10.55 -13.98 13.92
C ALA A 120 -10.30 -14.74 12.60
N GLN A 121 -9.36 -14.25 11.80
CA GLN A 121 -8.99 -14.87 10.53
C GLN A 121 -7.48 -15.10 10.50
N SER A 122 -7.11 -16.34 10.22
CA SER A 122 -5.71 -16.71 10.03
C SER A 122 -5.23 -16.37 8.62
N ILE A 123 -3.93 -16.14 8.49
CA ILE A 123 -3.21 -15.87 7.25
C ILE A 123 -2.17 -16.98 7.10
N THR A 124 -2.35 -17.86 6.12
CA THR A 124 -1.41 -18.96 5.87
C THR A 124 -0.50 -18.58 4.71
N THR A 125 0.81 -18.72 4.91
CA THR A 125 1.81 -18.46 3.88
C THR A 125 1.84 -19.59 2.84
N ASP A 126 2.15 -19.26 1.59
CA ASP A 126 2.43 -20.23 0.54
C ASP A 126 3.82 -20.88 0.74
N SER A 127 4.21 -21.74 -0.21
CA SER A 127 5.52 -22.40 -0.19
C SER A 127 6.71 -21.45 -0.32
N ARG A 128 6.48 -20.16 -0.58
CA ARG A 128 7.50 -19.10 -0.66
C ARG A 128 7.43 -18.15 0.55
N GLY A 129 6.67 -18.48 1.59
CA GLY A 129 6.52 -17.61 2.75
C GLY A 129 5.64 -16.39 2.50
N THR A 130 4.85 -16.36 1.42
CA THR A 130 3.97 -15.23 1.08
C THR A 130 2.54 -15.50 1.52
N GLY A 131 1.93 -14.57 2.25
CA GLY A 131 0.53 -14.67 2.70
C GLY A 131 -0.26 -13.41 2.36
N ARG A 132 -1.56 -13.56 2.12
CA ARG A 132 -2.49 -12.44 1.88
C ARG A 132 -3.83 -12.73 2.52
N GLU A 133 -4.47 -11.69 3.02
CA GLU A 133 -5.87 -11.76 3.44
C GLU A 133 -6.50 -10.37 3.41
N ALA A 134 -7.79 -10.30 3.10
CA ALA A 134 -8.61 -9.10 3.24
C ALA A 134 -9.39 -9.18 4.55
N LEU A 135 -9.10 -8.26 5.46
CA LEU A 135 -9.72 -8.19 6.78
C LEU A 135 -10.56 -6.92 6.90
N PHE A 136 -11.44 -6.88 7.89
CA PHE A 136 -12.19 -5.67 8.18
C PHE A 136 -12.58 -5.57 9.64
N ARG A 137 -12.80 -4.34 10.11
CA ARG A 137 -13.33 -4.08 11.44
C ARG A 137 -14.37 -2.98 11.39
N ASN A 138 -15.54 -3.26 11.95
CA ASN A 138 -16.60 -2.27 12.12
C ASN A 138 -16.30 -1.43 13.39
N LEU A 139 -16.24 -0.12 13.23
CA LEU A 139 -16.06 0.87 14.29
C LEU A 139 -17.35 1.63 14.63
N GLY A 140 -18.51 1.05 14.28
CA GLY A 140 -19.84 1.63 14.50
C GLY A 140 -20.15 1.96 15.97
N THR A 141 -19.42 1.39 16.91
CA THR A 141 -19.54 1.68 18.35
C THR A 141 -18.52 2.71 18.85
N THR A 142 -17.50 3.06 18.05
CA THR A 142 -16.48 4.05 18.40
C THR A 142 -16.93 5.44 17.94
N ALA A 143 -16.93 6.43 18.83
CA ALA A 143 -17.37 7.77 18.50
C ALA A 143 -16.55 8.38 17.34
N ILE A 144 -17.22 9.05 16.41
CA ILE A 144 -16.55 9.84 15.35
C ILE A 144 -15.66 10.90 16.01
N GLY A 145 -14.47 11.12 15.45
CA GLY A 145 -13.45 12.01 16.01
C GLY A 145 -12.63 11.40 17.14
N SER A 146 -12.89 10.13 17.52
CA SER A 146 -11.99 9.42 18.43
C SER A 146 -10.63 9.24 17.77
N THR A 147 -9.59 9.61 18.51
CA THR A 147 -8.19 9.51 18.08
C THR A 147 -7.46 8.56 19.00
N PHE A 148 -6.64 7.69 18.44
CA PHE A 148 -5.77 6.80 19.20
C PHE A 148 -4.51 6.49 18.41
N ASP A 149 -3.45 6.19 19.14
CA ASP A 149 -2.27 5.56 18.58
C ASP A 149 -2.55 4.06 18.42
N ILE A 150 -1.98 3.47 17.38
CA ILE A 150 -2.22 2.09 16.95
C ILE A 150 -0.93 1.47 16.45
N HIS A 151 -0.68 0.24 16.89
CA HIS A 151 0.39 -0.61 16.38
C HIS A 151 -0.11 -2.02 16.11
N PHE A 152 0.67 -2.76 15.32
CA PHE A 152 0.30 -4.04 14.78
C PHE A 152 1.43 -5.03 14.96
N ARG A 153 1.07 -6.31 15.06
CA ARG A 153 2.03 -7.40 15.04
C ARG A 153 1.47 -8.64 14.36
N PHE A 154 2.36 -9.44 13.78
CA PHE A 154 2.04 -10.81 13.39
C PHE A 154 2.52 -11.76 14.46
N ILE A 155 1.64 -12.69 14.83
CA ILE A 155 1.98 -13.84 15.66
C ILE A 155 1.83 -15.12 14.85
N GLU A 156 2.71 -16.08 15.08
CA GLU A 156 2.48 -17.45 14.63
C GLU A 156 1.31 -18.05 15.42
N ALA A 157 0.35 -18.67 14.73
CA ALA A 157 -0.93 -19.03 15.33
C ALA A 157 -0.82 -20.12 16.40
N SER A 158 0.16 -21.03 16.28
CA SER A 158 0.33 -22.16 17.20
C SER A 158 1.15 -21.79 18.44
N SER A 159 2.26 -21.06 18.25
CA SER A 159 3.20 -20.73 19.32
C SER A 159 2.88 -19.39 20.00
N HIS A 160 2.09 -18.54 19.34
CA HIS A 160 1.88 -17.13 19.69
C HIS A 160 3.17 -16.29 19.70
N ALA A 161 4.25 -16.79 19.10
CA ALA A 161 5.49 -16.03 18.95
C ALA A 161 5.28 -14.84 18.03
N VAL A 162 5.74 -13.66 18.45
CA VAL A 162 5.70 -12.46 17.61
C VAL A 162 6.83 -12.54 16.59
N VAL A 163 6.49 -12.39 15.31
CA VAL A 163 7.45 -12.50 14.20
C VAL A 163 7.65 -11.19 13.44
N LEU A 164 6.61 -10.37 13.34
CA LEU A 164 6.68 -9.03 12.75
C LEU A 164 6.02 -8.02 13.69
N GLU A 165 6.57 -6.82 13.78
CA GLU A 165 5.96 -5.69 14.51
C GLU A 165 6.03 -4.41 13.67
N SER A 166 5.02 -3.56 13.83
CA SER A 166 4.99 -2.23 13.24
C SER A 166 5.60 -1.18 14.17
N GLY A 167 5.93 -0.01 13.61
CA GLY A 167 6.07 1.20 14.42
C GLY A 167 4.72 1.66 14.98
N CYS A 168 4.72 2.82 15.64
CA CYS A 168 3.50 3.47 16.09
C CYS A 168 2.90 4.34 14.97
N TYR A 169 1.58 4.33 14.89
CA TYR A 169 0.79 5.14 13.95
C TYR A 169 -0.34 5.80 14.71
N GLN A 170 -0.85 6.91 14.22
CA GLN A 170 -2.05 7.54 14.74
C GLN A 170 -3.24 7.26 13.80
N PHE A 171 -4.43 7.08 14.37
CA PHE A 171 -5.66 6.94 13.60
C PHE A 171 -6.80 7.74 14.21
N VAL A 172 -7.59 8.37 13.34
CA VAL A 172 -8.80 9.12 13.71
C VAL A 172 -10.00 8.45 13.05
N VAL A 173 -11.03 8.15 13.83
CA VAL A 173 -12.29 7.60 13.31
C VAL A 173 -13.07 8.69 12.58
N THR A 174 -13.29 8.52 11.28
CA THR A 174 -14.11 9.44 10.48
C THR A 174 -15.53 8.91 10.28
N GLN A 175 -16.39 9.73 9.67
CA GLN A 175 -17.64 9.28 9.07
C GLN A 175 -17.37 8.79 7.66
#